data_AF-A0A0N0D7G4-F1
#
_entry.id   AF-A0A0N0D7G4-F1
#
_cell.length_a   1.000
_cell.length_b   1.000
_cell.length_c   1.000
_cell.angle_alpha   90.00
_cell.angle_beta   90.00
_cell.angle_gamma   90.00
#
_symmetry.space_group_name_H-M   'P 1'
#
loop_
_entity.id
_entity.type
_entity.pdbx_description
1 polymer ?
#
loop_
_entity_poly.entity_id
_entity_poly.type
_entity_poly.pdbx_seq_one_letter_code
_entity_poly.pdbx_strand_id
1 'polypeptide(L)' 'MHIELLRSWCFECPEAKLDDSAQMEKYRIKGKMFAMIDNEQFSIKCAPEHYQQAICHPGIIQRSKFLH' A
#
# COMPACT_ATOMS: atom_id res chain seq x y z
N MET A 1 -12.87 -1.98 4.76
CA MET A 1 -12.63 -1.86 3.30
C MET A 1 -12.28 -3.24 2.77
N HIS A 2 -12.91 -3.68 1.68
CA HIS A 2 -12.63 -5.02 1.11
C HIS A 2 -11.28 -5.01 0.39
N ILE A 3 -10.39 -5.94 0.74
CA ILE A 3 -9.05 -6.06 0.14
C ILE A 3 -9.13 -6.24 -1.38
N GLU A 4 -10.19 -6.87 -1.88
CA GLU A 4 -10.45 -7.03 -3.31
C GLU A 4 -10.60 -5.69 -4.05
N LEU A 5 -11.23 -4.68 -3.42
CA LEU A 5 -11.32 -3.33 -4.01
C LEU A 5 -9.94 -2.70 -4.16
N LEU A 6 -9.05 -2.91 -3.19
CA LEU A 6 -7.67 -2.42 -3.26
C LEU A 6 -6.89 -3.14 -4.36
N ARG A 7 -7.05 -4.46 -4.49
CA ARG A 7 -6.42 -5.23 -5.58
C ARG A 7 -6.86 -4.69 -6.94
N SER A 8 -8.16 -4.48 -7.15
CA SER A 8 -8.69 -3.86 -8.37
C SER A 8 -8.10 -2.48 -8.62
N TRP A 9 -8.07 -1.62 -7.60
CA TRP A 9 -7.48 -0.28 -7.71
C TRP A 9 -5.99 -0.31 -8.09
N CYS A 10 -5.21 -1.25 -7.54
CA CYS A 10 -3.81 -1.41 -7.92
C CYS A 10 -3.62 -1.76 -9.40
N PHE A 11 -4.57 -2.50 -10.01
CA PHE A 11 -4.54 -2.87 -11.43
C PHE A 11 -5.11 -1.79 -12.36
N GLU A 12 -5.81 -0.77 -11.85
CA GLU A 12 -6.21 0.39 -12.67
C GLU A 12 -4.99 1.20 -13.14
N CYS A 13 -3.84 1.07 -12.45
CA CYS A 13 -2.59 1.64 -12.91
C CYS A 13 -1.89 0.66 -13.88
N PRO A 14 -1.81 0.96 -15.19
CA PRO A 14 -1.24 0.04 -16.18
C PRO A 14 0.26 -0.20 -15.98
N GLU A 15 0.96 0.69 -15.27
CA GLU A 15 2.37 0.55 -14.94
C GLU A 15 2.63 -0.27 -13.66
N ALA A 16 1.56 -0.64 -12.95
CA ALA A 16 1.67 -1.42 -11.73
C ALA A 16 2.00 -2.88 -12.06
N LYS A 17 2.99 -3.41 -11.32
CA LYS A 17 3.37 -4.82 -11.35
C LYS A 17 3.16 -5.40 -9.97
N LEU A 18 2.56 -6.58 -9.93
CA LEU A 18 2.49 -7.43 -8.75
C LEU A 18 3.82 -8.21 -8.64
N ASP A 19 4.44 -8.10 -7.48
CA ASP A 19 5.59 -8.85 -7.02
C ASP A 19 5.07 -9.76 -5.89
N ASP A 20 4.62 -10.95 -6.28
CA ASP A 20 4.07 -11.94 -5.35
C ASP A 20 5.22 -12.70 -4.69
N SER A 21 5.42 -12.44 -3.41
CA SER A 21 6.28 -13.23 -2.54
C SER A 21 5.35 -14.09 -1.69
N ALA A 22 5.71 -15.34 -1.41
CA ALA A 22 4.90 -16.32 -0.68
C ALA A 22 4.33 -15.90 0.69
N GLN A 23 4.65 -14.71 1.19
CA GLN A 23 4.13 -14.12 2.42
C GLN A 23 3.43 -12.76 2.25
N MET A 24 3.55 -12.08 1.11
CA MET A 24 2.96 -10.73 0.92
C MET A 24 2.83 -10.33 -0.56
N GLU A 25 1.72 -9.68 -0.90
CA GLU A 25 1.49 -9.08 -2.21
C GLU A 25 2.12 -7.68 -2.24
N LYS A 26 3.10 -7.44 -3.11
CA LYS A 26 3.72 -6.11 -3.28
C LYS A 26 3.38 -5.53 -4.64
N TYR A 27 2.86 -4.31 -4.67
CA TYR A 27 2.58 -3.59 -5.91
C TYR A 27 3.61 -2.50 -6.15
N ARG A 28 4.19 -2.49 -7.36
CA ARG A 28 5.28 -1.57 -7.73
C ARG A 28 4.98 -0.85 -9.05
N ILE A 29 5.35 0.43 -9.13
CA ILE A 29 5.37 1.21 -10.37
C ILE A 29 6.82 1.63 -10.61
N LYS A 30 7.36 1.38 -11.81
CA LYS A 30 8.76 1.72 -12.18
C LYS A 30 9.78 1.21 -11.14
N GLY A 31 9.57 0.00 -10.61
CA GLY A 31 10.43 -0.62 -9.60
C GLY A 31 10.23 -0.12 -8.16
N LYS A 32 9.42 0.93 -7.93
CA LYS A 32 9.14 1.47 -6.59
C LYS A 32 7.83 0.90 -6.05
N MET A 33 7.87 0.29 -4.86
CA MET A 33 6.67 -0.19 -4.17
C MET A 33 5.77 0.97 -3.75
N PHE A 34 4.46 0.87 -4.00
CA PHE A 34 3.46 1.87 -3.62
C PHE A 34 2.33 1.29 -2.77
N ALA A 35 2.01 0.00 -2.93
CA ALA A 35 1.04 -0.71 -2.09
C ALA A 35 1.58 -2.09 -1.69
N MET A 36 1.09 -2.59 -0.57
CA MET A 36 1.44 -3.90 -0.02
C MET A 36 0.25 -4.47 0.73
N ILE A 37 0.00 -5.78 0.59
CA ILE A 37 -1.05 -6.51 1.30
C ILE A 37 -0.40 -7.67 2.05
N ASP A 38 -0.69 -7.81 3.34
CA ASP A 38 -0.12 -8.80 4.25
C ASP A 38 -1.16 -9.15 5.33
N ASN A 39 -1.51 -10.43 5.48
CA ASN A 39 -2.39 -10.98 6.52
C ASN A 39 -3.55 -10.04 6.91
N GLU A 40 -4.39 -9.71 5.92
CA GLU A 40 -5.61 -8.88 6.06
C GLU A 40 -5.40 -7.37 6.26
N GLN A 41 -4.16 -6.91 6.30
CA GLN A 41 -3.81 -5.50 6.33
C GLN A 41 -3.23 -5.05 5.00
N PHE A 42 -3.37 -3.77 4.70
CA PHE A 42 -2.71 -3.16 3.56
C PHE A 42 -1.95 -1.92 3.97
N SER A 43 -0.90 -1.61 3.23
CA SER A 43 -0.12 -0.40 3.38
C SER A 43 -0.04 0.29 2.03
N ILE A 44 -0.34 1.58 2.00
CA ILE A 44 -0.19 2.42 0.81
C ILE A 44 0.77 3.57 1.11
N LYS A 45 1.54 3.97 0.10
CA LYS A 45 2.31 5.22 0.18
C LYS A 45 1.38 6.40 -0.06
N CYS A 46 1.47 7.37 0.84
CA CYS A 46 0.76 8.64 0.74
C CYS A 46 1.74 9.73 0.30
N ALA A 47 1.25 10.73 -0.44
CA ALA A 47 2.03 11.94 -0.69
C ALA A 47 2.28 12.67 0.65
N PRO A 48 3.48 13.26 0.86
CA PRO A 48 3.81 13.91 2.14
C PRO A 48 2.80 14.98 2.58
N GLU A 49 2.23 15.72 1.63
CA GLU A 49 1.22 16.76 1.88
C GLU A 49 -0.09 16.24 2.48
N HIS A 50 -0.48 15.00 2.16
CA HIS A 50 -1.70 14.38 2.66
C HIS A 50 -1.46 13.49 3.88
N TYR A 51 -0.19 13.25 4.22
CA TYR A 51 0.17 12.30 5.28
C TYR A 51 -0.43 12.67 6.63
N GLN A 52 -0.27 13.93 7.05
CA GLN A 52 -0.79 14.41 8.34
C GLN A 52 -2.31 14.27 8.44
N GLN A 53 -3.02 14.56 7.36
CA GLN A 53 -4.48 14.42 7.31
C GLN A 53 -4.90 12.94 7.33
N ALA A 54 -4.18 12.07 6.62
CA ALA A 54 -4.48 10.65 6.55
C ALA A 54 -4.28 9.95 7.91
N ILE A 55 -3.19 10.23 8.63
CA ILE A 55 -2.92 9.60 9.94
C ILE A 55 -3.85 10.08 11.06
N CYS A 56 -4.56 11.19 10.89
CA CYS A 56 -5.58 11.64 11.84
C CYS A 56 -6.84 10.76 11.80
N HIS A 57 -7.03 9.93 10.78
CA HIS A 57 -8.18 9.04 10.70
C HIS A 57 -8.00 7.84 11.64
N PRO A 58 -8.97 7.51 12.52
CA PRO A 58 -8.82 6.45 13.53
C PRO A 58 -8.63 5.04 12.94
N GLY A 59 -9.03 4.85 11.68
CA GLY A 59 -8.81 3.61 10.94
C GLY A 59 -7.47 3.50 10.20
N ILE A 60 -6.58 4.51 10.30
CA ILE A 60 -5.27 4.52 9.66
C ILE A 60 -4.20 4.47 10.73
N ILE A 61 -3.35 3.44 10.67
CA ILE A 61 -2.23 3.27 11.59
C ILE A 61 -0.95 3.66 10.87
N GLN A 62 -0.13 4.50 11.50
CA GLN A 62 1.20 4.81 11.00
C GLN A 62 2.06 3.55 11.02
N ARG A 63 2.48 3.09 9.83
CA ARG A 63 3.51 2.07 9.72
C ARG A 63 4.88 2.74 9.88
N SER A 64 5.49 2.58 11.05
CA SER A 64 6.86 3.06 11.29
C SER A 64 7.80 2.45 10.26
N LYS A 65 8.48 3.30 9.48
CA LYS A 65 9.70 2.88 8.79
C LYS A 65 10.69 2.48 9.90
N PHE A 66 10.89 1.20 10.12
CA PHE A 66 12.17 0.75 10.69
C PHE A 66 13.23 1.06 9.62
N LEU A 67 13.80 2.27 9.70
CA LEU A 67 15.14 2.51 9.20
C LEU A 67 16.08 1.75 10.13
N HIS A 68 16.65 0.66 9.64
CA HIS A 68 17.90 0.10 10.12
C HIS A 68 18.71 -0.33 8.90
#